data_AF-A0A7C5MD88-F1
#
_entry.id   AF-A0A7C5MD88-F1
#
_cell.length_a   1.000
_cell.length_b   1.000
_cell.length_c   1.000
_cell.angle_alpha   90.00
_cell.angle_beta   90.00
_cell.angle_gamma   90.00
#
_symmetry.space_group_name_H-M   'P 1'
#
loop_
_entity.id
_entity.type
_entity.pdbx_description
1 polymer ?
#
loop_
_entity_poly.entity_id
_entity_poly.type
_entity_poly.pdbx_seq_one_letter_code
_entity_poly.pdbx_strand_id
1 'polypeptide(L)'
;MSKKTRVPFGPVKLSVDAVGFEDGRLVQFEIYRKRGGKEELVDQVNAAVVNQRAEAKWIPKAEERRITLAGDSAGGGEVTEDEEYYFKAKIDELEVDSEKFELSYPLEIYLKDEGGRPLNDLKFEIEFSDGSKRAGIIKDGCVKVKDAPRGRFKVKIKGYKLKES
;
A
#
# COMPACT_ATOMS: atom_id res chain seq x y z
N MET A 1 11.60 -15.37 -8.76
CA MET A 1 10.47 -14.50 -8.39
C MET A 1 10.77 -13.12 -8.94
N SER A 2 9.95 -12.60 -9.86
CA SER A 2 10.11 -11.22 -10.33
C SER A 2 9.86 -10.26 -9.17
N LYS A 3 10.73 -9.26 -9.03
CA LYS A 3 10.59 -8.20 -8.03
C LYS A 3 9.38 -7.36 -8.41
N LYS A 4 8.27 -7.50 -7.69
CA LYS A 4 7.05 -6.69 -7.93
C LYS A 4 7.35 -5.21 -7.64
N THR A 5 6.89 -4.32 -8.50
CA THR A 5 7.02 -2.87 -8.30
C THR A 5 6.14 -2.44 -7.16
N ARG A 6 6.72 -1.78 -6.14
CA ARG A 6 5.99 -1.28 -4.96
C ARG A 6 5.93 0.23 -4.99
N VAL A 7 4.72 0.76 -4.93
CA VAL A 7 4.44 2.20 -4.98
C VAL A 7 3.90 2.65 -3.62
N PRO A 8 4.45 3.71 -3.00
CA PRO A 8 3.90 4.25 -1.76
C PRO A 8 2.45 4.69 -1.94
N PHE A 9 1.63 4.40 -0.93
CA PHE A 9 0.25 4.85 -0.86
C PHE A 9 0.21 6.37 -0.79
N GLY A 10 -0.67 6.94 -1.60
CA GLY A 10 -0.70 8.36 -1.91
C GLY A 10 -0.83 8.54 -3.41
N PRO A 11 -0.58 9.75 -3.92
CA PRO A 11 -0.78 9.98 -5.33
C PRO A 11 0.17 9.19 -6.22
N VAL A 12 -0.40 8.42 -7.14
CA VAL A 12 0.31 7.61 -8.12
C VAL A 12 0.35 8.37 -9.44
N LYS A 13 1.56 8.57 -9.97
CA LYS A 13 1.75 9.13 -11.31
C LYS A 13 1.50 8.03 -12.34
N LEU A 14 0.51 8.23 -13.19
CA LEU A 14 0.22 7.40 -14.36
C LEU A 14 0.83 8.08 -15.59
N SER A 15 1.35 7.29 -16.50
CA SER A 15 2.02 7.82 -17.68
C SER A 15 1.99 6.83 -18.83
N VAL A 16 1.82 7.35 -20.03
CA VAL A 16 1.98 6.59 -21.28
C VAL A 16 2.63 7.47 -22.33
N ASP A 17 3.49 6.87 -23.15
CA ASP A 17 4.00 7.53 -24.35
C ASP A 17 2.92 7.47 -25.44
N ALA A 18 2.60 8.61 -26.04
CA ALA A 18 1.57 8.80 -27.05
C ALA A 18 2.20 9.31 -28.36
N VAL A 19 3.29 8.67 -28.77
CA VAL A 19 4.02 9.01 -30.01
C VAL A 19 3.07 8.90 -31.20
N GLY A 20 3.03 9.95 -32.02
CA GLY A 20 2.15 10.03 -33.19
C GLY A 20 0.77 10.64 -32.93
N PHE A 21 0.43 10.97 -31.67
CA PHE A 21 -0.78 11.70 -31.34
C PHE A 21 -0.51 13.19 -31.13
N GLU A 22 -1.48 14.01 -31.52
CA GLU A 22 -1.42 15.47 -31.36
C GLU A 22 -1.61 15.88 -29.89
N ASP A 23 -0.97 16.99 -29.52
CA ASP A 23 -1.19 17.61 -28.22
C ASP A 23 -2.67 17.99 -28.03
N GLY A 24 -3.19 17.80 -26.81
CA GLY A 24 -4.59 17.97 -26.48
C GLY A 24 -5.45 16.72 -26.69
N ARG A 25 -4.95 15.68 -27.36
CA ARG A 25 -5.68 14.40 -27.49
C ARG A 25 -5.89 13.78 -26.11
N LEU A 26 -7.11 13.32 -25.83
CA LEU A 26 -7.44 12.75 -24.53
C LEU A 26 -7.02 11.28 -24.45
N VAL A 27 -6.30 10.96 -23.38
CA VAL A 27 -6.00 9.60 -22.93
C VAL A 27 -6.84 9.32 -21.69
N GLN A 28 -7.57 8.21 -21.71
CA GLN A 28 -8.25 7.69 -20.52
C GLN A 28 -7.37 6.63 -19.87
N PHE A 29 -7.08 6.81 -18.59
CA PHE A 29 -6.47 5.80 -17.76
C PHE A 29 -7.55 5.10 -16.94
N GLU A 30 -7.69 3.80 -17.14
CA GLU A 30 -8.57 2.94 -16.35
C GLU A 30 -7.72 2.16 -15.35
N ILE A 31 -7.96 2.36 -14.05
CA ILE A 31 -7.17 1.73 -12.99
C ILE A 31 -7.90 0.48 -12.53
N TYR A 32 -7.21 -0.65 -12.57
CA TYR A 32 -7.72 -1.95 -12.18
C TYR A 32 -7.04 -2.45 -10.92
N ARG A 33 -7.81 -3.15 -10.08
CA ARG A 33 -7.36 -3.91 -8.94
C ARG A 33 -7.61 -5.38 -9.16
N LYS A 34 -6.60 -6.20 -8.91
CA LYS A 34 -6.70 -7.66 -8.88
C LYS A 34 -6.56 -8.16 -7.45
N ARG A 35 -7.57 -8.89 -6.96
CA ARG A 35 -7.60 -9.51 -5.62
C ARG A 35 -8.24 -10.89 -5.73
N GLY A 36 -7.58 -11.93 -5.22
CA GLY A 36 -8.13 -13.30 -5.24
C GLY A 36 -8.42 -13.84 -6.64
N GLY A 37 -7.64 -13.42 -7.64
CA GLY A 37 -7.86 -13.77 -9.05
C GLY A 37 -8.98 -12.99 -9.73
N LYS A 38 -9.81 -12.24 -9.00
CA LYS A 38 -10.82 -11.33 -9.55
C LYS A 38 -10.22 -9.98 -9.88
N GLU A 39 -10.72 -9.39 -10.93
CA GLU A 39 -10.32 -8.07 -11.41
C GLU A 39 -11.50 -7.10 -11.33
N GLU A 40 -11.22 -5.88 -10.92
CA GLU A 40 -12.20 -4.82 -10.71
C GLU A 40 -11.64 -3.49 -11.20
N LEU A 41 -12.42 -2.76 -11.99
CA LEU A 41 -12.15 -1.37 -12.31
C LEU A 41 -12.42 -0.52 -11.05
N VAL A 42 -11.37 0.10 -10.50
CA VAL A 42 -11.47 0.86 -9.24
C VAL A 42 -11.52 2.37 -9.44
N ASP A 43 -11.01 2.87 -10.57
CA ASP A 43 -11.03 4.30 -10.88
C ASP A 43 -10.80 4.57 -12.36
N GLN A 44 -11.11 5.79 -12.80
CA GLN A 44 -10.79 6.29 -14.13
C GLN A 44 -10.34 7.75 -14.06
N VAL A 45 -9.23 8.08 -14.71
CA VAL A 45 -8.71 9.44 -14.80
C VAL A 45 -8.30 9.77 -16.23
N ASN A 46 -8.50 11.02 -16.65
CA ASN A 46 -8.15 11.47 -17.99
C ASN A 46 -6.93 12.40 -17.95
N ALA A 47 -6.16 12.39 -19.02
CA ALA A 47 -5.14 13.40 -19.29
C ALA A 47 -5.12 13.77 -20.77
N ALA A 48 -4.60 14.96 -21.07
CA ALA A 48 -4.28 15.34 -22.44
C ALA A 48 -2.84 14.91 -22.78
N VAL A 49 -2.61 14.54 -24.03
CA VAL A 49 -1.28 14.42 -24.61
C VAL A 49 -0.62 15.80 -24.62
N VAL A 50 0.61 15.88 -24.15
CA VAL A 50 1.48 17.06 -24.19
C VAL A 50 2.89 16.59 -24.51
N ASN A 51 3.47 17.08 -25.60
CA ASN A 51 4.77 16.64 -26.09
C ASN A 51 4.87 15.11 -26.22
N GLN A 52 3.90 14.49 -26.91
CA GLN A 52 3.83 13.04 -27.17
C GLN A 52 3.74 12.16 -25.91
N ARG A 53 3.29 12.70 -24.78
CA ARG A 53 3.12 11.96 -23.54
C ARG A 53 1.84 12.39 -22.84
N ALA A 54 1.11 11.45 -22.25
CA ALA A 54 0.00 11.76 -21.37
C ALA A 54 0.35 11.34 -19.95
N GLU A 55 0.09 12.23 -18.98
CA GLU A 55 0.35 11.98 -17.56
C GLU A 55 -0.87 12.35 -16.73
N ALA A 56 -1.26 11.45 -15.84
CA ALA A 56 -2.34 11.66 -14.89
C ALA A 56 -1.89 11.37 -13.46
N LYS A 57 -2.67 11.86 -12.49
CA LYS A 57 -2.45 11.60 -11.07
C LYS A 57 -3.67 10.85 -10.53
N TRP A 58 -3.45 9.61 -10.13
CA TRP A 58 -4.46 8.83 -9.43
C TRP A 58 -4.27 8.95 -7.92
N ILE A 59 -5.36 9.14 -7.18
CA ILE A 59 -5.35 9.19 -5.71
C ILE A 59 -6.13 7.97 -5.22
N PRO A 60 -5.45 6.88 -4.82
CA PRO A 60 -6.12 5.70 -4.30
C PRO A 60 -6.97 6.06 -3.09
N LYS A 61 -8.21 5.53 -3.05
CA LYS A 61 -9.08 5.67 -1.89
C LYS A 61 -8.64 4.67 -0.82
N ALA A 62 -8.37 5.14 0.40
CA ALA A 62 -8.19 4.26 1.56
C ALA A 62 -9.04 4.72 2.73
N GLU A 63 -9.48 3.75 3.50
CA GLU A 63 -10.07 3.94 4.82
C GLU A 63 -8.94 3.85 5.87
N GLU A 64 -8.84 4.85 6.74
CA GLU A 64 -8.01 4.72 7.93
C GLU A 64 -8.61 3.65 8.84
N ARG A 65 -7.82 2.64 9.21
CA ARG A 65 -8.23 1.59 10.15
C ARG A 65 -7.37 1.66 11.40
N ARG A 66 -8.04 1.83 12.55
CA ARG A 66 -7.42 1.73 13.87
C ARG A 66 -7.92 0.47 14.55
N ILE A 67 -6.99 -0.36 14.99
CA ILE A 67 -7.26 -1.60 15.70
C ILE A 67 -6.57 -1.51 17.04
N THR A 68 -7.33 -1.71 18.12
CA THR A 68 -6.76 -1.86 19.46
C THR A 68 -6.59 -3.35 19.73
N LEU A 69 -5.35 -3.77 19.98
CA LEU A 69 -5.02 -5.15 20.33
C LEU A 69 -5.12 -5.29 21.86
N ALA A 70 -6.21 -5.86 22.38
CA ALA A 70 -6.39 -6.15 23.81
C ALA A 70 -6.82 -7.61 24.00
N GLY A 71 -6.06 -8.36 24.82
CA GLY A 71 -6.35 -9.76 25.20
C GLY A 71 -6.26 -10.80 24.07
N ASP A 72 -6.70 -12.03 24.37
CA ASP A 72 -6.70 -13.24 23.51
C ASP A 72 -7.41 -13.11 22.15
N SER A 73 -7.95 -11.94 21.84
CA SER A 73 -8.58 -11.61 20.56
C SER A 73 -7.58 -11.00 19.56
N ALA A 74 -6.33 -11.47 19.53
CA ALA A 74 -5.43 -11.28 18.37
C ALA A 74 -5.82 -12.21 17.19
N GLY A 75 -7.09 -12.59 17.12
CA GLY A 75 -7.66 -13.54 16.17
C GLY A 75 -8.00 -12.87 14.85
N GLY A 76 -7.10 -13.01 13.88
CA GLY A 76 -7.46 -13.24 12.48
C GLY A 76 -8.30 -12.15 11.82
N GLY A 77 -7.71 -10.98 11.58
CA GLY A 77 -8.16 -10.18 10.43
C GLY A 77 -8.12 -11.06 9.16
N GLU A 78 -9.16 -10.95 8.32
CA GLU A 78 -9.29 -11.66 7.05
C GLU A 78 -7.94 -11.70 6.32
N VAL A 79 -7.53 -12.86 5.80
CA VAL A 79 -6.33 -12.94 4.96
C VAL A 79 -6.63 -12.03 3.77
N THR A 80 -6.05 -10.84 3.75
CA THR A 80 -6.10 -10.00 2.55
C THR A 80 -5.26 -10.73 1.52
N GLU A 81 -5.96 -11.34 0.58
CA GLU A 81 -5.41 -11.90 -0.65
C GLU A 81 -4.48 -10.87 -1.31
N ASP A 82 -3.45 -11.36 -2.01
CA ASP A 82 -2.53 -10.52 -2.77
C ASP A 82 -3.33 -9.55 -3.63
N GLU A 83 -3.02 -8.26 -3.44
CA GLU A 83 -3.72 -7.15 -4.08
C GLU A 83 -2.73 -6.43 -5.01
N GLU A 84 -2.96 -6.57 -6.31
CA GLU A 84 -2.14 -5.95 -7.36
C GLU A 84 -2.97 -4.90 -8.09
N TYR A 85 -2.30 -3.86 -8.56
CA TYR A 85 -2.86 -2.79 -9.36
C TYR A 85 -2.16 -2.73 -10.70
N TYR A 86 -2.88 -2.30 -11.72
CA TYR A 86 -2.34 -1.90 -13.01
C TYR A 86 -3.32 -0.90 -13.63
N PHE A 87 -2.91 -0.25 -14.72
CA PHE A 87 -3.83 0.61 -15.46
C PHE A 87 -3.78 0.29 -16.95
N LYS A 88 -4.89 0.56 -17.63
CA LYS A 88 -4.99 0.59 -19.08
C LYS A 88 -5.01 2.03 -19.55
N ALA A 89 -4.14 2.38 -20.48
CA ALA A 89 -4.18 3.67 -21.15
C ALA A 89 -4.87 3.50 -22.51
N LYS A 90 -5.95 4.25 -22.71
CA LYS A 90 -6.78 4.21 -23.93
C LYS A 90 -6.71 5.54 -24.65
N ILE A 91 -6.44 5.47 -25.94
CA ILE A 91 -6.48 6.60 -26.87
C ILE A 91 -7.06 6.12 -28.19
N ASP A 92 -8.25 6.60 -28.53
CA ASP A 92 -9.04 6.12 -29.67
C ASP A 92 -9.29 4.61 -29.59
N GLU A 93 -8.84 3.85 -30.60
CA GLU A 93 -8.98 2.39 -30.64
C GLU A 93 -7.74 1.67 -30.08
N LEU A 94 -6.72 2.41 -29.63
CA LEU A 94 -5.50 1.83 -29.06
C LEU A 94 -5.60 1.70 -27.54
N GLU A 95 -5.08 0.59 -27.03
CA GLU A 95 -4.99 0.28 -25.61
C GLU A 95 -3.61 -0.31 -25.30
N VAL A 96 -3.05 0.08 -24.14
CA VAL A 96 -1.86 -0.56 -23.58
C VAL A 96 -2.01 -0.73 -22.07
N ASP A 97 -1.53 -1.86 -21.56
CA ASP A 97 -1.50 -2.18 -20.14
C ASP A 97 -0.18 -1.73 -19.51
N SER A 98 -0.24 -1.20 -18.30
CA SER A 98 0.93 -0.97 -17.47
C SER A 98 1.49 -2.27 -16.90
N GLU A 99 2.73 -2.23 -16.41
CA GLU A 99 3.18 -3.25 -15.46
C GLU A 99 2.30 -3.24 -14.21
N LYS A 100 2.24 -4.40 -13.55
CA LYS A 100 1.56 -4.54 -12.26
C LYS A 100 2.40 -3.99 -11.12
N PHE A 101 1.73 -3.38 -10.16
CA PHE A 101 2.36 -2.84 -8.96
C PHE A 101 1.50 -3.09 -7.72
N GLU A 102 2.12 -3.00 -6.55
CA GLU A 102 1.46 -3.11 -5.25
C GLU A 102 1.57 -1.76 -4.52
N LEU A 103 0.53 -1.39 -3.77
CA LEU A 103 0.59 -0.24 -2.89
C LEU A 103 1.23 -0.61 -1.55
N SER A 104 2.10 0.25 -1.01
CA SER A 104 2.61 0.15 0.36
C SER A 104 2.06 1.25 1.24
N TYR A 105 1.79 0.95 2.49
CA TYR A 105 0.99 1.80 3.37
C TYR A 105 1.83 2.32 4.53
N PRO A 106 1.57 3.55 5.01
CA PRO A 106 2.10 3.98 6.29
C PRO A 106 1.46 3.16 7.41
N LEU A 107 2.29 2.60 8.28
CA LEU A 107 1.90 1.84 9.46
C LEU A 107 2.51 2.51 10.69
N GLU A 108 1.66 2.88 11.63
CA GLU A 108 2.05 3.38 12.95
C GLU A 108 1.57 2.41 14.02
N ILE A 109 2.48 1.91 14.86
CA ILE A 109 2.17 1.01 15.97
C ILE A 109 2.47 1.75 17.26
N TYR A 110 1.46 1.87 18.12
CA TYR A 110 1.56 2.54 19.41
C TYR A 110 1.60 1.51 20.55
N LEU A 111 2.55 1.66 21.47
CA LEU A 111 2.78 0.80 22.61
C LEU A 111 2.71 1.61 23.89
N LYS A 112 1.79 1.22 24.77
CA LYS A 112 1.54 1.87 26.07
C LYS A 112 1.50 0.81 27.15
N ASP A 113 1.90 1.17 28.38
CA ASP A 113 1.70 0.34 29.56
C ASP A 113 0.21 0.32 30.00
N GLU A 114 -0.11 -0.46 31.03
CA GLU A 114 -1.46 -0.53 31.61
C GLU A 114 -1.97 0.85 32.11
N GLY A 115 -1.06 1.75 32.46
CA GLY A 115 -1.34 3.13 32.86
C GLY A 115 -1.43 4.12 31.69
N GLY A 116 -1.36 3.66 30.44
CA GLY A 116 -1.42 4.49 29.24
C GLY A 116 -0.12 5.25 28.91
N ARG A 117 0.97 5.01 29.65
CA ARG A 117 2.27 5.66 29.41
C ARG A 117 3.00 5.00 28.24
N PRO A 118 3.59 5.78 27.32
CA PRO A 118 4.30 5.22 26.17
C PRO A 118 5.50 4.38 26.61
N LEU A 119 5.70 3.22 25.99
CA LEU A 119 6.86 2.36 26.21
C LEU A 119 8.02 2.76 25.30
N ASN A 120 9.17 3.10 25.87
CA ASN A 120 10.34 3.60 25.15
C ASN A 120 11.56 2.70 25.30
N ASP A 121 12.54 2.88 24.41
CA ASP A 121 13.86 2.22 24.44
C ASP A 121 13.82 0.69 24.32
N LEU A 122 12.71 0.17 23.81
CA LEU A 122 12.50 -1.25 23.58
C LEU A 122 12.87 -1.63 22.16
N LYS A 123 13.59 -2.75 22.00
CA LYS A 123 13.90 -3.30 20.68
C LYS A 123 12.68 -4.00 20.11
N PHE A 124 12.34 -3.69 18.87
CA PHE A 124 11.26 -4.35 18.13
C PHE A 124 11.77 -5.05 16.88
N GLU A 125 11.03 -6.06 16.44
CA GLU A 125 11.14 -6.69 15.12
C GLU A 125 9.73 -6.87 14.55
N ILE A 126 9.53 -6.44 13.31
CA ILE A 126 8.31 -6.65 12.52
C ILE A 126 8.66 -7.58 11.37
N GLU A 127 7.84 -8.61 11.21
CA GLU A 127 7.83 -9.51 10.06
C GLU A 127 6.53 -9.31 9.30
N PHE A 128 6.61 -8.91 8.03
CA PHE A 128 5.46 -8.62 7.19
C PHE A 128 5.01 -9.84 6.38
N SER A 129 3.81 -9.76 5.81
CA SER A 129 3.19 -10.78 4.95
C SER A 129 4.04 -11.17 3.74
N ASP A 130 4.79 -10.21 3.19
CA ASP A 130 5.71 -10.44 2.06
C ASP A 130 7.05 -11.06 2.48
N GLY A 131 7.22 -11.42 3.76
CA GLY A 131 8.45 -11.95 4.33
C GLY A 131 9.52 -10.90 4.64
N SER A 132 9.29 -9.64 4.29
CA SER A 132 10.21 -8.55 4.64
C SER A 132 10.22 -8.32 6.15
N LYS A 133 11.35 -7.83 6.66
CA LYS A 133 11.55 -7.56 8.08
C LYS A 133 11.99 -6.12 8.33
N ARG A 134 11.59 -5.57 9.48
CA ARG A 134 12.04 -4.29 10.00
C ARG A 134 12.36 -4.44 11.47
N ALA A 135 13.47 -3.87 11.93
CA ALA A 135 13.85 -3.88 13.33
C ALA A 135 14.31 -2.48 13.75
N GLY A 136 14.19 -2.17 15.03
CA GLY A 136 14.58 -0.87 15.55
C GLY A 136 14.36 -0.74 17.04
N ILE A 137 14.38 0.51 17.50
CA ILE A 137 14.10 0.88 18.88
C ILE A 137 12.84 1.75 18.89
N ILE A 138 11.93 1.46 19.81
CA ILE A 138 10.69 2.22 20.00
C ILE A 138 11.02 3.55 20.65
N LYS A 139 10.53 4.64 20.03
CA LYS A 139 10.67 6.01 20.54
C LYS A 139 9.29 6.63 20.66
N ASP A 140 9.07 7.38 21.73
CA ASP A 140 7.78 8.00 22.08
C ASP A 140 6.59 7.02 22.03
N GLY A 141 6.83 5.76 22.40
CA GLY A 141 5.82 4.70 22.35
C GLY A 141 5.38 4.32 20.94
N CYS A 142 6.10 4.73 19.90
CA CYS A 142 5.66 4.59 18.51
C CYS A 142 6.70 3.90 17.63
N VAL A 143 6.22 3.01 16.75
CA VAL A 143 6.97 2.51 15.61
C VAL A 143 6.30 3.01 14.35
N LYS A 144 7.08 3.62 13.45
CA LYS A 144 6.60 4.15 12.17
C LYS A 144 7.27 3.43 11.01
N VAL A 145 6.47 2.89 10.11
CA VAL A 145 6.91 2.27 8.86
C VAL A 145 6.20 2.98 7.72
N LYS A 146 6.94 3.55 6.77
CA LYS A 146 6.33 4.35 5.69
C LYS A 146 5.81 3.50 4.53
N ASP A 147 6.43 2.35 4.34
CA ASP A 147 6.34 1.51 3.14
C ASP A 147 5.90 0.08 3.49
N ALA A 148 5.02 -0.09 4.49
CA ALA A 148 4.58 -1.40 4.92
C ALA A 148 3.76 -2.08 3.79
N PRO A 149 4.06 -3.32 3.40
CA PRO A 149 3.20 -4.06 2.50
C PRO A 149 1.81 -4.25 3.12
N ARG A 150 0.78 -4.37 2.28
CA ARG A 150 -0.56 -4.72 2.76
C ARG A 150 -0.57 -6.13 3.33
N GLY A 151 -1.31 -6.30 4.41
CA GLY A 151 -1.62 -7.61 4.97
C GLY A 151 -1.15 -7.78 6.40
N ARG A 152 -1.08 -9.05 6.81
CA ARG A 152 -0.73 -9.42 8.19
C ARG A 152 0.73 -9.11 8.46
N PHE A 153 1.01 -8.74 9.70
CA PHE A 153 2.37 -8.60 10.20
C PHE A 153 2.45 -9.16 11.61
N LYS A 154 3.66 -9.54 12.02
CA LYS A 154 3.97 -9.99 13.37
C LYS A 154 4.96 -9.03 13.99
N VAL A 155 4.60 -8.46 15.13
CA VAL A 155 5.50 -7.63 15.94
C VAL A 155 6.03 -8.46 17.11
N LYS A 156 7.33 -8.40 17.34
CA LYS A 156 8.01 -8.95 18.52
C LYS A 156 8.70 -7.81 19.24
N ILE A 157 8.43 -7.67 20.54
CA ILE A 157 9.11 -6.71 21.41
C ILE A 157 10.03 -7.48 22.35
N LYS A 158 11.33 -7.18 22.32
CA LYS A 158 12.30 -7.89 23.17
C LYS A 158 12.09 -7.51 24.63
N GLY A 159 12.02 -8.51 25.51
CA GLY A 159 11.85 -8.33 26.95
C GLY A 159 10.41 -8.10 27.40
N TYR A 160 9.44 -8.10 26.48
CA TYR A 160 8.02 -7.89 26.78
C TYR A 160 7.20 -9.04 26.21
N LYS A 161 6.26 -9.53 27.00
CA LYS A 161 5.16 -10.40 26.55
C LYS A 161 3.86 -9.69 26.88
N LEU A 162 2.90 -9.74 25.97
CA LEU A 162 1.51 -9.43 26.33
C LEU A 162 1.13 -10.38 27.48
N LYS A 163 0.56 -9.86 28.56
CA LYS A 163 -0.02 -10.72 29.59
C LYS A 163 -1.10 -11.56 28.92
N GLU A 164 -1.00 -12.87 29.07
CA GLU A 164 -2.14 -13.77 28.83
C GLU A 164 -3.21 -13.38 29.85
N SER A 165 -4.40 -13.04 29.36
CA SER A 165 -5.56 -12.66 30.17
C SER A 165 -6.38 -13.89 30.50
#